data_AF-A0A7S2FWV2-F1
#
_entry.id   AF-A0A7S2FWV2-F1
#
_cell.length_a   1.000
_cell.length_b   1.000
_cell.length_c   1.000
_cell.angle_alpha   90.00
_cell.angle_beta   90.00
_cell.angle_gamma   90.00
#
_symmetry.space_group_name_H-M   'P 1'
#
loop_
_entity.id
_entity.type
_entity.pdbx_description
1 polymer ?
#
loop_
_entity_poly.entity_id
_entity_poly.type
_entity_poly.pdbx_seq_one_letter_code
_entity_poly.pdbx_strand_id
1 'polypeptide(L)'
;RALVLLKKDFHAALEPFTPGLGFARAEAISQKIGSPDDAPGRIRAGVLAALGELTGVQGGHCWTSMNALLNGAAALLVTPNFTATHDVMRDAVRALEEAERIHVEPMADLSESGMPGADTDEEEEQRAYGVFPMYLWEAEQTIARVITERFTFDDVTRSDPTAPPAWRRGFLPLSPLTPPPRSAHREEA
;
A
#
# COMPACT_ATOMS: atom_id res chain seq x y z
N ARG A 1 24.80 -19.98 -8.10
CA ARG A 1 24.52 -18.53 -8.28
C ARG A 1 23.24 -18.11 -7.53
N ALA A 2 22.10 -18.79 -7.71
CA ALA A 2 20.84 -18.49 -7.00
C ALA A 2 20.95 -18.55 -5.47
N LEU A 3 21.56 -19.60 -4.92
CA LEU A 3 21.75 -19.75 -3.46
C LEU A 3 22.55 -18.59 -2.82
N VAL A 4 23.50 -18.02 -3.56
CA VAL A 4 24.35 -16.91 -3.08
C VAL A 4 23.53 -15.61 -2.97
N LEU A 5 22.62 -15.37 -3.93
CA LEU A 5 21.73 -14.21 -3.89
C LEU A 5 20.71 -14.34 -2.76
N LEU A 6 20.13 -15.53 -2.58
CA LEU A 6 19.17 -15.79 -1.50
C LEU A 6 19.77 -15.59 -0.11
N LYS A 7 21.04 -16.01 0.10
CA LYS A 7 21.74 -15.78 1.37
C LYS A 7 22.15 -14.33 1.60
N LYS A 8 22.27 -13.54 0.52
CA LYS A 8 22.61 -12.11 0.63
C LYS A 8 21.39 -11.30 1.02
N ASP A 9 20.27 -11.53 0.34
CA ASP A 9 19.00 -10.84 0.59
C ASP A 9 17.84 -11.66 0.02
N PHE A 10 17.23 -12.49 0.88
CA PHE A 10 16.14 -13.37 0.51
C PHE A 10 14.90 -12.62 0.03
N HIS A 11 14.55 -11.53 0.72
CA HIS A 11 13.35 -10.76 0.44
C HIS A 11 13.47 -10.02 -0.88
N ALA A 12 14.63 -9.41 -1.17
CA ALA A 12 14.87 -8.81 -2.49
C ALA A 12 14.82 -9.84 -3.64
N ALA A 13 15.33 -11.06 -3.41
CA ALA A 13 15.31 -12.11 -4.42
C ALA A 13 13.90 -12.62 -4.75
N LEU A 14 12.95 -12.45 -3.83
CA LEU A 14 11.56 -12.89 -4.00
C LEU A 14 10.62 -11.80 -4.46
N GLU A 15 11.02 -10.53 -4.40
CA GLU A 15 10.24 -9.37 -4.82
C GLU A 15 9.49 -9.59 -6.15
N PRO A 16 10.09 -10.18 -7.22
CA PRO A 16 9.41 -10.43 -8.50
C PRO A 16 8.37 -11.58 -8.49
N PHE A 17 8.38 -12.45 -7.48
CA PHE A 17 7.65 -13.73 -7.42
C PHE A 17 6.60 -13.79 -6.31
N THR A 18 6.24 -12.63 -5.72
CA THR A 18 5.50 -12.51 -4.46
C THR A 18 3.96 -12.62 -4.46
N PRO A 19 3.21 -12.90 -5.56
CA PRO A 19 1.78 -13.13 -5.37
C PRO A 19 1.54 -14.42 -4.56
N GLY A 20 1.27 -14.28 -3.24
CA GLY A 20 0.88 -15.35 -2.33
C GLY A 20 1.90 -15.73 -1.25
N LEU A 21 3.09 -15.13 -1.21
CA LEU A 21 4.06 -15.35 -0.13
C LEU A 21 4.08 -14.16 0.84
N GLY A 22 3.34 -14.26 1.94
CA GLY A 22 3.33 -13.22 2.98
C GLY A 22 4.67 -13.09 3.71
N PHE A 23 4.93 -11.90 4.25
CA PHE A 23 6.19 -11.56 4.94
C PHE A 23 6.56 -12.56 6.03
N ALA A 24 5.63 -12.96 6.90
CA ALA A 24 5.90 -13.92 7.97
C ALA A 24 6.45 -15.27 7.45
N ARG A 25 5.94 -15.75 6.31
CA ARG A 25 6.44 -16.99 5.70
C ARG A 25 7.80 -16.78 5.05
N ALA A 26 7.99 -15.64 4.38
CA ALA A 26 9.29 -15.29 3.80
C ALA A 26 10.36 -15.16 4.90
N GLU A 27 10.03 -14.52 6.01
CA GLU A 27 10.91 -14.32 7.16
C GLU A 27 11.33 -15.65 7.80
N ALA A 28 10.39 -16.58 7.99
CA ALA A 28 10.69 -17.92 8.50
C ALA A 28 11.66 -18.71 7.59
N ILE A 29 11.67 -18.44 6.29
CA ILE A 29 12.63 -19.05 5.35
C ILE A 29 13.96 -18.31 5.39
N SER A 30 13.92 -16.97 5.38
CA SER A 30 15.07 -16.08 5.47
C SER A 30 15.99 -16.44 6.65
N GLN A 31 15.39 -16.64 7.83
CA GLN A 31 16.10 -17.05 9.05
C GLN A 31 16.76 -18.43 8.90
N LYS A 32 16.08 -19.40 8.27
CA LYS A 32 16.62 -20.76 8.08
C LYS A 32 17.82 -20.79 7.13
N ILE A 33 17.85 -19.91 6.15
CA ILE A 33 18.95 -19.85 5.18
C ILE A 33 20.08 -18.92 5.63
N GLY A 34 19.88 -18.16 6.72
CA GLY A 34 20.86 -17.28 7.34
C GLY A 34 21.05 -15.96 6.58
N SER A 35 19.98 -15.35 6.09
CA SER A 35 20.07 -14.01 5.50
C SER A 35 20.30 -12.96 6.59
N PRO A 36 20.97 -11.84 6.30
CA PRO A 36 21.17 -10.75 7.26
C PRO A 36 19.87 -10.12 7.74
N ASP A 37 19.79 -9.81 9.03
CA ASP A 37 18.61 -9.17 9.65
C ASP A 37 18.44 -7.71 9.21
N ASP A 38 19.51 -7.06 8.76
CA ASP A 38 19.54 -5.67 8.27
C ASP A 38 19.50 -5.57 6.74
N ALA A 39 19.20 -6.68 6.04
CA ALA A 39 19.16 -6.71 4.59
C ALA A 39 18.15 -5.67 4.04
N PRO A 40 18.52 -4.82 3.05
CA PRO A 40 17.64 -3.77 2.54
C PRO A 40 16.30 -4.30 2.00
N GLY A 41 16.30 -5.45 1.33
CA GLY A 41 15.08 -6.10 0.86
C GLY A 41 14.18 -6.57 2.00
N ARG A 42 14.75 -7.02 3.13
CA ARG A 42 13.98 -7.39 4.33
C ARG A 42 13.26 -6.17 4.90
N ILE A 43 13.96 -5.05 5.02
CA ILE A 43 13.39 -3.80 5.54
C ILE A 43 12.25 -3.32 4.63
N ARG A 44 12.46 -3.27 3.30
CA ARG A 44 11.39 -2.93 2.34
C ARG A 44 10.19 -3.87 2.43
N ALA A 45 10.44 -5.18 2.51
CA ALA A 45 9.37 -6.18 2.63
C ALA A 45 8.59 -6.03 3.95
N GLY A 46 9.26 -5.70 5.05
CA GLY A 46 8.60 -5.41 6.34
C GLY A 46 7.74 -4.15 6.29
N VAL A 47 8.23 -3.08 5.65
CA VAL A 47 7.46 -1.85 5.43
C VAL A 47 6.20 -2.13 4.58
N LEU A 48 6.33 -2.87 3.47
CA LEU A 48 5.18 -3.25 2.65
C LEU A 48 4.18 -4.14 3.41
N ALA A 49 4.68 -5.05 4.25
CA ALA A 49 3.84 -5.92 5.06
C ALA A 49 3.03 -5.12 6.08
N ALA A 50 3.69 -4.23 6.83
CA ALA A 50 3.01 -3.32 7.77
C ALA A 50 1.97 -2.45 7.06
N LEU A 51 2.30 -1.89 5.90
CA LEU A 51 1.36 -1.13 5.10
C LEU A 51 0.15 -1.98 4.73
N GLY A 52 0.35 -3.21 4.25
CA GLY A 52 -0.74 -4.11 3.89
C GLY A 52 -1.63 -4.51 5.07
N GLU A 53 -1.06 -4.69 6.27
CA GLU A 53 -1.83 -4.93 7.49
C GLU A 53 -2.69 -3.72 7.89
N LEU A 54 -2.13 -2.51 7.76
CA LEU A 54 -2.80 -1.25 8.07
C LEU A 54 -3.85 -0.84 7.02
N THR A 55 -3.64 -1.21 5.75
CA THR A 55 -4.46 -0.74 4.61
C THR A 55 -5.27 -1.84 3.89
N GLY A 56 -5.27 -3.04 4.44
CA GLY A 56 -6.01 -4.20 3.92
C GLY A 56 -7.34 -4.44 4.62
N VAL A 57 -7.88 -5.66 4.49
CA VAL A 57 -9.16 -6.08 5.10
C VAL A 57 -9.17 -5.94 6.63
N GLN A 58 -7.99 -6.04 7.27
CA GLN A 58 -7.86 -5.92 8.72
C GLN A 58 -7.89 -4.47 9.21
N GLY A 59 -7.25 -3.55 8.48
CA GLY A 59 -7.25 -2.13 8.82
C GLY A 59 -8.44 -1.35 8.24
N GLY A 60 -8.97 -1.77 7.09
CA GLY A 60 -10.12 -1.15 6.43
C GLY A 60 -9.85 0.24 5.84
N HIS A 61 -8.63 0.76 5.97
CA HIS A 61 -8.22 2.07 5.46
C HIS A 61 -7.52 1.94 4.10
N CYS A 62 -7.66 2.91 3.20
CA CYS A 62 -6.92 2.92 1.94
C CYS A 62 -5.49 3.44 2.08
N TRP A 63 -5.20 4.11 3.18
CA TRP A 63 -3.93 4.75 3.48
C TRP A 63 -3.63 4.69 4.97
N THR A 64 -2.40 4.99 5.34
CA THR A 64 -2.01 5.14 6.74
C THR A 64 -1.03 6.31 6.89
N SER A 65 -0.92 6.86 8.10
CA SER A 65 0.07 7.91 8.35
C SER A 65 1.48 7.33 8.34
N MET A 66 2.46 8.14 7.91
CA MET A 66 3.87 7.75 7.94
C MET A 66 4.31 7.20 9.31
N ASN A 67 3.88 7.82 10.41
CA ASN A 67 4.25 7.37 11.76
C ASN A 67 3.64 5.99 12.10
N ALA A 68 2.35 5.80 11.80
CA ALA A 68 1.70 4.50 12.00
C ALA A 68 2.38 3.39 11.19
N LEU A 69 2.77 3.69 9.94
CA LEU A 69 3.54 2.77 9.10
C LEU A 69 4.89 2.41 9.72
N LEU A 70 5.68 3.41 10.13
CA LEU A 70 7.01 3.19 10.70
C LEU A 70 6.94 2.38 12.01
N ASN A 71 5.96 2.66 12.87
CA ASN A 71 5.76 1.90 14.11
C ASN A 71 5.33 0.45 13.82
N GLY A 72 4.41 0.24 12.88
CA GLY A 72 4.00 -1.09 12.45
C GLY A 72 5.18 -1.88 11.87
N ALA A 73 5.98 -1.26 11.00
CA ALA A 73 7.17 -1.87 10.42
C ALA A 73 8.25 -2.19 11.47
N ALA A 74 8.47 -1.31 12.45
CA ALA A 74 9.39 -1.56 13.56
C ALA A 74 9.03 -2.83 14.33
N ALA A 75 7.73 -3.02 14.61
CA ALA A 75 7.23 -4.19 15.31
C ALA A 75 7.45 -5.50 14.52
N LEU A 76 7.39 -5.45 13.19
CA LEU A 76 7.66 -6.61 12.32
C LEU A 76 9.15 -6.90 12.12
N LEU A 77 9.98 -5.86 12.11
CA LEU A 77 11.39 -5.96 11.75
C LEU A 77 12.31 -6.27 12.94
N VAL A 78 11.80 -6.24 14.17
CA VAL A 78 12.57 -6.52 15.37
C VAL A 78 13.05 -7.97 15.42
N THR A 79 14.34 -8.13 15.69
CA THR A 79 14.98 -9.42 15.94
C THR A 79 15.88 -9.28 17.18
N PRO A 80 16.37 -10.39 17.77
CA PRO A 80 17.32 -10.31 18.88
C PRO A 80 18.60 -9.52 18.56
N ASN A 81 19.00 -9.41 17.28
CA ASN A 81 20.28 -8.82 16.87
C ASN A 81 20.13 -7.50 16.12
N PHE A 82 18.91 -7.11 15.75
CA PHE A 82 18.66 -5.96 14.90
C PHE A 82 17.28 -5.36 15.17
N THR A 83 17.25 -4.04 15.31
CA THR A 83 16.04 -3.22 15.37
C THR A 83 16.18 -2.12 14.33
N ALA A 84 15.26 -2.08 13.37
CA ALA A 84 15.26 -1.04 12.34
C ALA A 84 14.92 0.33 12.96
N THR A 85 15.72 1.35 12.64
CA THR A 85 15.43 2.73 13.02
C THR A 85 14.43 3.36 12.07
N HIS A 86 13.76 4.44 12.49
CA HIS A 86 12.85 5.19 11.64
C HIS A 86 13.54 5.72 10.38
N ASP A 87 14.80 6.18 10.48
CA ASP A 87 15.54 6.69 9.32
C ASP A 87 15.76 5.63 8.25
N VAL A 88 16.19 4.44 8.66
CA VAL A 88 16.40 3.30 7.76
C VAL A 88 15.09 2.87 7.10
N MET A 89 13.98 2.91 7.83
CA MET A 89 12.66 2.63 7.27
C MET A 89 12.16 3.75 6.35
N ARG A 90 12.49 5.03 6.62
CA ARG A 90 12.19 6.14 5.71
C ARG A 90 12.96 6.03 4.40
N ASP A 91 14.21 5.56 4.43
CA ASP A 91 14.96 5.20 3.22
C ASP A 91 14.26 4.07 2.44
N ALA A 92 13.76 3.05 3.14
CA ALA A 92 13.00 1.98 2.51
C ALA A 92 11.70 2.46 1.88
N VAL A 93 10.98 3.39 2.52
CA VAL A 93 9.78 4.05 1.96
C VAL A 93 10.14 4.80 0.67
N ARG A 94 11.19 5.62 0.67
CA ARG A 94 11.67 6.31 -0.55
C ARG A 94 11.97 5.34 -1.69
N ALA A 95 12.65 4.23 -1.38
CA ALA A 95 12.96 3.22 -2.38
C ALA A 95 11.71 2.49 -2.91
N LEU A 96 10.69 2.30 -2.08
CA LEU A 96 9.42 1.69 -2.48
C LEU A 96 8.57 2.63 -3.33
N GLU A 97 8.61 3.93 -3.05
CA GLU A 97 7.98 4.98 -3.85
C GLU A 97 8.64 5.08 -5.24
N GLU A 98 9.97 5.11 -5.30
CA GLU A 98 10.73 5.09 -6.57
C GLU A 98 10.44 3.81 -7.40
N ALA A 99 10.16 2.69 -6.72
CA ALA A 99 9.78 1.43 -7.35
C ALA A 99 8.27 1.32 -7.69
N GLU A 100 7.50 2.40 -7.51
CA GLU A 100 6.04 2.46 -7.76
C GLU A 100 5.27 1.35 -7.01
N ARG A 101 5.73 0.98 -5.82
CA ARG A 101 5.06 0.00 -4.94
C ARG A 101 4.09 0.67 -3.99
N ILE A 102 4.38 1.91 -3.62
CA ILE A 102 3.59 2.77 -2.76
C ILE A 102 3.54 4.17 -3.34
N HIS A 103 2.56 4.95 -2.92
CA HIS A 103 2.48 6.38 -3.19
C HIS A 103 2.51 7.14 -1.87
N VAL A 104 3.27 8.24 -1.82
CA VAL A 104 3.36 9.12 -0.66
C VAL A 104 2.90 10.51 -1.07
N GLU A 105 1.96 11.07 -0.32
CA GLU A 105 1.49 12.44 -0.57
C GLU A 105 1.37 13.23 0.73
N PRO A 106 1.60 14.55 0.68
CA PRO A 106 1.30 15.41 1.81
C PRO A 106 -0.21 15.43 2.00
N MET A 107 -0.69 14.98 3.14
CA MET A 107 -2.05 15.26 3.58
C MET A 107 -2.04 16.71 4.08
N ALA A 108 -2.85 17.56 3.47
CA ALA A 108 -3.19 18.81 4.11
C ALA A 108 -3.82 18.47 5.46
N ASP A 109 -3.46 19.25 6.48
CA ASP A 109 -3.86 19.05 7.85
C ASP A 109 -5.38 18.86 7.92
N LEU A 110 -5.85 17.62 8.14
CA LEU A 110 -7.28 17.35 8.38
C LEU A 110 -7.73 17.92 9.75
N SER A 111 -6.86 18.71 10.41
CA SER A 111 -7.14 19.51 11.60
C SER A 111 -8.15 20.65 11.38
N GLU A 112 -8.63 20.90 10.15
CA GLU A 112 -9.74 21.83 9.89
C GLU A 112 -11.12 21.31 10.38
N SER A 113 -11.15 20.59 11.51
CA SER A 113 -12.23 20.70 12.48
C SER A 113 -11.71 21.59 13.62
N GLY A 114 -11.72 22.91 13.39
CA GLY A 114 -11.11 23.92 14.25
C GLY A 114 -11.37 23.75 15.75
N MET A 115 -10.48 23.04 16.43
CA MET A 115 -10.35 23.02 17.87
C MET A 115 -9.06 23.77 18.20
N PRO A 116 -9.15 24.99 18.75
CA PRO A 116 -7.97 25.79 19.02
C PRO A 116 -7.27 25.25 20.26
N GLY A 117 -6.03 24.77 20.10
CA GLY A 117 -5.11 24.56 21.20
C GLY A 117 -4.35 23.25 21.15
N ALA A 118 -3.23 23.24 20.43
CA ALA A 118 -2.01 22.53 20.81
C ALA A 118 -0.87 23.16 20.01
N ASP A 119 -0.19 24.15 20.60
CA ASP A 119 1.13 24.57 20.14
C ASP A 119 2.12 23.60 20.78
N THR A 120 2.57 22.58 20.06
CA THR A 120 3.84 21.91 20.37
C THR A 120 4.71 21.75 19.12
N ASP A 121 5.96 22.21 19.22
CA ASP A 121 6.98 22.11 18.17
C ASP A 121 7.31 20.66 17.76
N GLU A 122 6.82 19.65 18.51
CA GLU A 122 6.92 18.22 18.19
C GLU A 122 5.85 17.73 17.19
N GLU A 123 4.78 18.52 16.97
CA GLU A 123 3.71 18.23 16.00
C GLU A 123 4.09 18.67 14.57
N GLU A 124 5.05 19.60 14.41
CA GLU A 124 5.48 20.06 13.08
C GLU A 124 6.30 19.00 12.31
N GLU A 125 6.98 18.10 13.02
CA GLU A 125 7.68 16.94 12.46
C GLU A 125 6.74 15.75 12.19
N GLN A 126 5.48 15.86 12.63
CA GLN A 126 4.35 15.00 12.25
C GLN A 126 3.69 15.49 10.96
N ARG A 127 4.47 16.06 10.03
CA ARG A 127 4.02 16.32 8.67
C ARG A 127 3.21 15.14 8.16
N ALA A 128 1.94 15.42 7.91
CA ALA A 128 0.87 14.48 7.70
C ALA A 128 1.01 13.76 6.35
N TYR A 129 2.11 13.06 6.09
CA TYR A 129 2.22 12.28 4.87
C TYR A 129 1.35 11.02 4.98
N GLY A 130 0.44 10.89 4.03
CA GLY A 130 -0.32 9.67 3.81
C GLY A 130 0.49 8.73 2.94
N VAL A 131 0.53 7.46 3.32
CA VAL A 131 1.17 6.40 2.54
C VAL A 131 0.11 5.42 2.07
N PHE A 132 0.10 5.19 0.76
CA PHE A 132 -0.90 4.38 0.08
C PHE A 132 -0.22 3.20 -0.60
N PRO A 133 -0.79 1.99 -0.57
CA PRO A 133 -0.41 0.96 -1.52
C PRO A 133 -0.71 1.45 -2.94
N MET A 134 0.24 1.31 -3.87
CA MET A 134 0.07 1.87 -5.22
C MET A 134 -1.21 1.37 -5.90
N TYR A 135 -1.54 0.08 -5.74
CA TYR A 135 -2.74 -0.51 -6.33
C TYR A 135 -4.06 0.08 -5.79
N LEU A 136 -4.10 0.55 -4.53
CA LEU A 136 -5.28 1.24 -3.98
C LEU A 136 -5.35 2.67 -4.48
N TRP A 137 -4.21 3.38 -4.48
CA TRP A 137 -4.14 4.74 -4.97
C TRP A 137 -4.54 4.85 -6.45
N GLU A 138 -4.03 3.96 -7.32
CA GLU A 138 -4.43 3.92 -8.73
C GLU A 138 -5.92 3.65 -8.92
N ALA A 139 -6.50 2.78 -8.07
CA ALA A 139 -7.93 2.52 -8.09
C ALA A 139 -8.72 3.78 -7.70
N GLU A 140 -8.30 4.49 -6.65
CA GLU A 140 -8.90 5.76 -6.23
C GLU A 140 -8.83 6.82 -7.31
N GLN A 141 -7.65 7.05 -7.91
CA GLN A 141 -7.48 8.01 -8.99
C GLN A 141 -8.31 7.65 -10.23
N THR A 142 -8.41 6.36 -10.55
CA THR A 142 -9.25 5.90 -11.66
C THR A 142 -10.73 6.19 -11.40
N ILE A 143 -11.21 5.92 -10.19
CA ILE A 143 -12.60 6.20 -9.80
C ILE A 143 -12.86 7.70 -9.80
N ALA A 144 -11.97 8.49 -9.19
CA ALA A 144 -12.08 9.95 -9.15
C ALA A 144 -12.18 10.53 -10.56
N ARG A 145 -11.29 10.13 -11.48
CA ARG A 145 -11.34 10.53 -12.89
C ARG A 145 -12.67 10.19 -13.55
N VAL A 146 -13.14 8.94 -13.39
CA VAL A 146 -14.43 8.52 -13.96
C VAL A 146 -15.60 9.34 -13.42
N ILE A 147 -15.56 9.69 -12.13
CA ILE A 147 -16.58 10.55 -11.52
C ILE A 147 -16.53 11.95 -12.14
N THR A 148 -15.36 12.58 -12.17
CA THR A 148 -15.20 13.95 -12.69
C THR A 148 -15.52 14.07 -14.18
N GLU A 149 -15.23 13.04 -14.99
CA GLU A 149 -15.53 13.05 -16.42
C GLU A 149 -17.01 12.80 -16.74
N ARG A 150 -17.74 12.08 -15.87
CA ARG A 150 -19.12 11.65 -16.15
C ARG A 150 -20.18 12.37 -15.35
N PHE A 151 -19.82 13.01 -14.26
CA PHE A 151 -20.75 13.67 -13.36
C PHE A 151 -20.32 15.11 -13.12
N THR A 152 -21.27 16.03 -13.28
CA THR A 152 -21.11 17.39 -12.79
C THR A 152 -21.45 17.44 -11.30
N PHE A 153 -20.95 18.45 -10.58
CA PHE A 153 -21.31 18.66 -9.16
C PHE A 153 -22.83 18.76 -8.95
N ASP A 154 -23.55 19.29 -9.93
CA ASP A 154 -25.02 19.37 -9.93
C ASP A 154 -25.71 18.01 -10.07
N ASP A 155 -25.06 17.01 -10.70
CA ASP A 155 -25.62 15.65 -10.84
C ASP A 155 -25.58 14.85 -9.53
N VAL A 156 -24.65 15.21 -8.64
CA VAL A 156 -24.46 14.57 -7.32
C VAL A 156 -25.33 15.22 -6.24
N THR A 157 -25.62 16.52 -6.38
CA THR A 157 -26.30 17.33 -5.35
C THR A 157 -27.79 17.58 -5.61
N ARG A 158 -28.33 17.22 -6.78
CA ARG A 158 -29.78 17.29 -7.05
C ARG A 158 -30.56 16.24 -6.25
N SER A 159 -30.91 16.62 -5.02
CA SER A 159 -31.91 15.99 -4.18
C SER A 159 -33.33 16.26 -4.71
N ASP A 160 -33.69 15.72 -5.87
CA ASP A 160 -35.11 15.45 -6.14
C ASP A 160 -35.42 14.06 -5.55
N PRO A 161 -36.10 13.96 -4.40
CA PRO A 161 -36.38 12.68 -3.75
C PRO A 161 -37.29 11.77 -4.58
N THR A 162 -37.89 12.30 -5.65
CA THR A 162 -38.75 11.54 -6.59
C THR A 162 -38.03 11.16 -7.89
N ALA A 163 -36.87 11.77 -8.17
CA ALA A 163 -36.05 11.38 -9.31
C ALA A 163 -35.19 10.16 -8.97
N PRO A 164 -35.12 9.15 -9.86
CA PRO A 164 -34.14 8.08 -9.68
C PRO A 164 -32.74 8.70 -9.68
N PRO A 165 -31.85 8.29 -8.76
CA PRO A 165 -30.54 8.91 -8.61
C PRO A 165 -29.75 8.81 -9.92
N ALA A 166 -28.94 9.83 -10.21
CA ALA A 166 -28.28 10.02 -11.52
C ALA A 166 -27.51 8.78 -12.01
N TRP A 167 -26.95 7.98 -11.09
CA TRP A 167 -26.24 6.73 -11.40
C TRP A 167 -27.11 5.64 -12.04
N ARG A 168 -28.46 5.72 -11.98
CA ARG A 168 -29.39 4.82 -12.68
C ARG A 168 -29.66 5.18 -14.14
N ARG A 169 -29.36 6.40 -14.59
CA ARG A 169 -29.67 6.86 -15.95
C ARG A 169 -28.58 6.50 -16.99
N GLY A 170 -27.39 6.11 -16.54
CA GLY A 170 -26.23 5.86 -17.41
C GLY A 170 -25.55 4.51 -17.25
N PHE A 171 -26.12 3.59 -16.45
CA PHE A 171 -25.58 2.23 -16.33
C PHE A 171 -25.95 1.44 -17.60
N LEU A 172 -25.13 1.56 -18.65
CA LEU A 172 -25.01 0.46 -19.59
C LEU A 172 -24.63 -0.77 -18.78
N PRO A 173 -25.23 -1.96 -19.02
CA PRO A 173 -24.81 -3.17 -18.34
C PRO A 173 -23.29 -3.26 -18.53
N LEU A 174 -22.56 -3.44 -17.42
CA LEU A 174 -21.16 -3.83 -17.49
C LEU A 174 -21.14 -5.02 -18.45
N SER A 175 -20.62 -4.81 -19.67
CA SER A 175 -20.43 -5.92 -20.57
C SER A 175 -19.59 -6.92 -19.80
N PRO A 176 -19.98 -8.20 -19.70
CA PRO A 176 -19.21 -9.16 -18.94
C PRO A 176 -17.78 -9.06 -19.44
N LEU A 177 -16.85 -8.76 -18.53
CA LEU A 177 -15.42 -8.79 -18.81
C LEU A 177 -15.18 -10.14 -19.48
N THR A 178 -14.93 -10.11 -20.78
CA THR A 178 -14.65 -11.35 -21.51
C THR A 178 -13.33 -11.82 -20.94
N PRO A 179 -13.29 -12.97 -20.24
CA PRO A 179 -12.03 -13.43 -19.68
C PRO A 179 -11.05 -13.60 -20.83
N PRO A 180 -9.76 -13.23 -20.66
CA PRO A 180 -8.77 -13.49 -21.69
C PRO A 180 -8.80 -14.97 -22.07
N PRO A 181 -8.60 -15.32 -23.36
CA PRO A 181 -8.63 -16.70 -23.79
C PRO A 181 -7.64 -17.49 -22.95
N ARG A 182 -8.13 -18.53 -22.26
CA ARG A 182 -7.29 -19.50 -21.57
C ARG A 182 -6.33 -20.06 -22.62
N SER A 183 -5.03 -19.79 -22.46
CA SER A 183 -4.01 -20.49 -23.21
C SER A 183 -4.24 -21.98 -22.98
N ALA A 184 -4.54 -22.70 -24.06
CA ALA A 184 -4.70 -24.14 -24.02
C ALA A 184 -3.41 -24.74 -23.47
N HIS A 185 -3.46 -25.31 -22.27
CA HIS A 185 -2.51 -26.32 -21.87
C HIS A 185 -2.62 -27.44 -22.89
N ARG A 186 -1.61 -27.53 -23.76
CA ARG A 186 -1.39 -28.70 -24.59
C ARG A 186 -0.88 -29.79 -23.63
N GLU A 187 -1.80 -30.65 -23.20
CA GLU A 187 -1.44 -31.99 -22.77
C GLU A 187 -0.81 -32.68 -23.97
N GLU A 188 0.51 -32.77 -23.99
CA GLU A 188 1.22 -33.78 -24.76
C GLU A 188 1.59 -34.90 -23.77
N ALA A 189 0.96 -36.04 -24.03
CA ALA A 189 1.32 -37.36 -23.52
C ALA A 189 2.66 -37.83 -24.11
#